data_AF-A0A7G8XAZ1-F1
#
_entry.id   AF-A0A7G8XAZ1-F1
#
_cell.length_a   1.000
_cell.length_b   1.000
_cell.length_c   1.000
_cell.angle_alpha   90.00
_cell.angle_beta   90.00
_cell.angle_gamma   90.00
#
_symmetry.space_group_name_H-M   'P 1'
#
loop_
_entity.id
_entity.type
_entity.pdbx_description
1 polymer ?
#
loop_
_entity_poly.entity_id
_entity_poly.type
_entity_poly.pdbx_seq_one_letter_code
_entity_poly.pdbx_strand_id
1 'polypeptide(L)'
;MKNDMRITYPLWQMGVIVIAMLLTWLVGLSSVFTVGDRTFEVNVQEEWGVIWGVALLVFVFYLALFTWNVVKHNKRMPNHKINVFSWKPQEYMEDDELFQEVTKRATKKVYTYFVWSIPLFAGLSLGLQVGTIGVVMVLLLLSMGQYLIYYTEVRKYTGVDE
;
A
#
# COMPACT_ATOMS: atom_id res chain seq x y z
N MET A 1 19.57 11.16 -9.40
CA MET A 1 18.42 10.30 -9.03
C MET A 1 17.93 10.50 -7.58
N LYS A 2 18.57 11.32 -6.74
CA LYS A 2 18.24 11.57 -5.31
C LYS A 2 16.84 12.14 -5.02
N ASN A 3 16.00 12.34 -6.04
CA ASN A 3 14.62 12.87 -5.99
C ASN A 3 13.64 12.11 -6.91
N ASP A 4 13.99 10.88 -7.32
CA ASP A 4 13.09 10.04 -8.11
C ASP A 4 12.00 9.45 -7.19
N MET A 5 10.74 9.78 -7.49
CA MET A 5 9.61 9.32 -6.69
C MET A 5 9.45 7.81 -6.77
N ARG A 6 9.87 7.16 -7.87
CA ARG A 6 9.77 5.70 -8.07
C ARG A 6 10.50 4.90 -7.00
N ILE A 7 11.63 5.40 -6.49
CA ILE A 7 12.40 4.78 -5.39
C ILE A 7 11.60 4.84 -4.08
N THR A 8 10.91 5.96 -3.84
CA THR A 8 10.11 6.19 -2.63
C THR A 8 8.67 5.67 -2.75
N TYR A 9 8.25 5.24 -3.94
CA TYR A 9 6.88 4.80 -4.22
C TYR A 9 6.43 3.64 -3.31
N PRO A 10 7.26 2.61 -3.02
CA PRO A 10 6.93 1.62 -2.01
C PRO A 10 6.59 2.20 -0.62
N LEU A 11 7.24 3.30 -0.21
CA LEU A 11 6.92 3.96 1.07
C LEU A 11 5.53 4.60 1.03
N TRP A 12 5.15 5.18 -0.12
CA TRP A 12 3.81 5.70 -0.32
C TRP A 12 2.76 4.58 -0.25
N GLN A 13 3.06 3.42 -0.82
CA GLN A 13 2.17 2.26 -0.73
C GLN A 13 2.05 1.73 0.70
N MET A 14 3.15 1.67 1.46
CA MET A 14 3.10 1.30 2.88
C MET A 14 2.31 2.33 3.70
N GLY A 15 2.47 3.62 3.43
CA GLY A 15 1.73 4.68 4.13
C GLY A 15 0.22 4.57 3.95
N VAL A 16 -0.25 4.36 2.72
CA VAL A 16 -1.70 4.18 2.48
C VAL A 16 -2.22 2.88 3.10
N ILE A 17 -1.42 1.81 3.12
CA ILE A 17 -1.80 0.56 3.79
C ILE A 17 -2.01 0.75 5.28
N VAL A 18 -1.14 1.49 5.96
CA VAL A 18 -1.30 1.78 7.40
C VAL A 18 -2.61 2.52 7.67
N ILE A 19 -2.95 3.50 6.84
CA ILE A 19 -4.23 4.22 6.96
C ILE A 19 -5.41 3.27 6.67
N ALA A 20 -5.30 2.41 5.66
CA ALA A 20 -6.31 1.42 5.33
C ALA A 20 -6.53 0.39 6.44
N MET A 21 -5.46 -0.03 7.13
CA MET A 21 -5.54 -0.92 8.29
C MET A 21 -6.31 -0.24 9.45
N LEU A 22 -6.01 1.03 9.73
CA LEU A 22 -6.73 1.80 10.73
C LEU A 22 -8.23 1.92 10.38
N LEU A 23 -8.56 2.26 9.14
CA LEU A 23 -9.95 2.34 8.68
C LEU A 23 -10.66 0.98 8.76
N THR A 24 -9.99 -0.10 8.36
CA THR A 24 -10.52 -1.47 8.43
C THR A 24 -10.82 -1.87 9.87
N TRP A 25 -9.92 -1.56 10.79
CA TRP A 25 -10.11 -1.80 12.21
C TRP A 25 -11.30 -1.02 12.78
N LEU A 26 -11.41 0.28 12.45
CA LEU A 26 -12.50 1.12 12.90
C LEU A 26 -13.87 0.68 12.33
N VAL A 27 -13.91 0.22 11.08
CA VAL A 27 -15.11 -0.40 10.50
C VAL A 27 -15.48 -1.68 11.25
N GLY A 28 -14.49 -2.45 11.71
CA GLY A 28 -14.74 -3.62 12.53
C GLY A 28 -15.36 -3.34 13.90
N LEU A 29 -15.31 -2.10 14.37
CA LEU A 29 -15.98 -1.62 15.59
C LEU A 29 -17.37 -1.03 15.31
N SER A 30 -17.79 -0.93 14.04
CA SER A 30 -19.10 -0.39 13.68
C SER A 30 -20.22 -1.37 14.03
N SER A 31 -21.34 -0.84 14.52
CA SER A 31 -22.52 -1.61 14.91
C SER A 31 -23.45 -1.87 13.73
N VAL A 32 -23.43 -1.02 12.69
CA VAL A 32 -24.19 -1.19 11.45
C VAL A 32 -23.38 -0.65 10.27
N PHE A 33 -23.19 -1.47 9.24
CA PHE A 33 -22.72 -1.06 7.92
C PHE A 33 -23.77 -1.49 6.89
N THR A 34 -24.61 -0.56 6.44
CA THR A 34 -25.66 -0.85 5.45
C THR A 34 -25.48 0.04 4.24
N VAL A 35 -25.33 -0.58 3.08
CA VAL A 35 -25.32 0.08 1.77
C VAL A 35 -26.65 -0.25 1.11
N GLY A 36 -27.58 0.71 1.13
CA GLY A 36 -28.84 0.64 0.40
C GLY A 36 -28.75 1.32 -0.97
N ASP A 37 -29.81 1.23 -1.78
CA ASP A 37 -29.85 1.77 -3.15
C ASP A 37 -29.56 3.28 -3.24
N ARG A 38 -29.82 4.03 -2.15
CA ARG A 38 -29.57 5.49 -2.08
C ARG A 38 -29.06 5.98 -0.71
N THR A 39 -28.82 5.07 0.23
CA THR A 39 -28.37 5.41 1.59
C THR A 39 -27.08 4.68 1.92
N PHE A 40 -26.12 5.43 2.44
CA PHE A 40 -24.89 4.91 3.01
C PHE A 40 -24.93 5.22 4.50
N GLU A 41 -25.24 4.20 5.30
CA GLU A 41 -25.33 4.32 6.75
C GLU A 41 -24.20 3.52 7.40
N VAL A 42 -23.31 4.25 8.07
CA VAL A 42 -22.26 3.68 8.91
C VAL A 42 -22.54 4.15 10.32
N ASN A 43 -23.05 3.25 11.14
CA ASN A 43 -23.23 3.49 12.56
C ASN A 43 -21.96 3.01 13.28
N VAL A 44 -21.07 3.95 13.55
CA VAL A 44 -19.91 3.72 14.41
C VAL A 44 -20.36 3.98 15.84
N GLN A 45 -19.93 3.17 16.81
CA GLN A 45 -20.16 3.48 18.23
C GLN A 45 -19.72 4.92 18.52
N GLU A 46 -20.54 5.69 19.24
CA GLU A 46 -20.42 7.16 19.36
C GLU A 46 -19.00 7.62 19.73
N GLU A 47 -18.28 6.85 20.56
CA GLU A 47 -16.91 7.16 20.99
C GLU A 47 -15.87 7.12 19.86
N TRP A 48 -16.10 6.32 18.82
CA TRP A 48 -15.16 6.10 17.71
C TRP A 48 -15.53 6.88 16.44
N GLY A 49 -16.73 7.49 16.38
CA GLY A 49 -17.21 8.21 15.21
C GLY A 49 -16.31 9.38 14.79
N VAL A 50 -15.81 10.15 15.75
CA VAL A 50 -14.87 11.26 15.50
C VAL A 50 -13.55 10.74 14.93
N ILE A 51 -13.01 9.66 15.50
CA ILE A 51 -11.75 9.04 15.06
C ILE A 51 -11.89 8.52 13.63
N TRP A 52 -13.02 7.88 13.31
CA TRP A 52 -13.32 7.41 11.97
C TRP A 52 -13.40 8.56 10.95
N GLY A 53 -14.08 9.66 11.29
CA GLY A 53 -14.14 10.86 10.45
C GLY A 53 -12.76 11.48 10.21
N VAL A 54 -11.94 11.59 11.26
CA VAL A 54 -10.55 12.09 11.14
C VAL A 54 -9.70 11.15 10.28
N ALA A 55 -9.79 9.84 10.46
CA ALA A 55 -9.04 8.86 9.67
C ALA A 55 -9.39 8.95 8.17
N LEU A 56 -10.67 9.16 7.83
CA LEU A 56 -11.08 9.41 6.44
C LEU A 56 -10.53 10.72 5.89
N LEU A 57 -10.54 11.81 6.67
CA LEU A 57 -9.94 13.07 6.25
C LEU A 57 -8.43 12.92 6.01
N VAL A 58 -7.72 12.19 6.88
CA VAL A 58 -6.31 11.87 6.70
C VAL A 58 -6.09 11.05 5.43
N PHE A 59 -6.95 10.07 5.15
CA PHE A 59 -6.88 9.27 3.92
C PHE A 59 -7.06 10.13 2.66
N VAL A 60 -8.08 11.00 2.62
CA VAL A 60 -8.33 11.90 1.49
C VAL A 60 -7.16 12.88 1.32
N PHE A 61 -6.68 13.47 2.41
CA PHE A 61 -5.52 14.36 2.40
C PHE A 61 -4.27 13.64 1.87
N TYR A 62 -4.04 12.40 2.30
CA TYR A 62 -2.94 11.56 1.82
C TYR A 62 -3.00 11.34 0.31
N LEU A 63 -4.17 10.99 -0.23
CA LEU A 63 -4.37 10.81 -1.67
C LEU A 63 -4.13 12.11 -2.45
N ALA A 64 -4.58 13.25 -1.92
CA ALA A 64 -4.32 14.55 -2.54
C ALA A 64 -2.82 14.87 -2.57
N LEU A 65 -2.11 14.62 -1.46
CA LEU A 65 -0.67 14.82 -1.35
C LEU A 65 0.09 13.88 -2.31
N PHE A 66 -0.26 12.59 -2.34
CA PHE A 66 0.31 11.62 -3.26
C PHE A 66 0.14 12.06 -4.72
N THR A 67 -1.08 12.44 -5.11
CA THR A 67 -1.40 12.90 -6.47
C THR A 67 -0.60 14.16 -6.83
N TRP A 68 -0.53 15.13 -5.91
CA TRP A 68 0.28 16.33 -6.11
C TRP A 68 1.75 16.00 -6.32
N ASN A 69 2.30 15.05 -5.55
CA ASN A 69 3.69 14.62 -5.68
C ASN A 69 3.95 13.90 -7.01
N VAL A 70 3.01 13.05 -7.47
CA VAL A 70 3.06 12.43 -8.80
C VAL A 70 3.09 13.49 -9.91
N VAL A 71 2.18 14.47 -9.85
CA VAL A 71 2.15 15.57 -10.84
C VAL A 71 3.46 16.35 -10.84
N LYS A 72 3.98 16.67 -9.66
CA LYS A 72 5.26 17.38 -9.49
C LYS A 72 6.43 16.56 -10.04
N HIS A 73 6.45 15.25 -9.81
CA HIS A 73 7.45 14.34 -10.35
C HIS A 73 7.37 14.28 -11.88
N ASN A 74 6.17 14.09 -12.44
CA ASN A 74 5.94 14.02 -13.89
C ASN A 74 6.34 15.33 -14.62
N LYS A 75 6.23 16.48 -13.97
CA LYS A 75 6.74 17.77 -14.48
C LYS A 75 8.27 17.85 -14.46
N ARG A 76 8.92 17.27 -13.46
CA ARG A 76 10.39 17.27 -13.29
C ARG A 76 11.08 16.24 -14.16
N MET A 77 10.45 15.09 -14.39
CA MET A 77 11.01 13.96 -15.13
C MET A 77 10.04 13.54 -16.25
N PRO A 78 9.93 14.33 -17.33
CA PRO A 78 8.95 14.08 -18.39
C PRO A 78 9.22 12.79 -19.18
N ASN A 79 10.44 12.28 -19.17
CA ASN A 79 10.82 11.02 -19.82
C ASN A 79 10.49 9.79 -18.95
N HIS A 80 10.26 9.98 -17.65
CA HIS A 80 10.03 8.91 -16.68
C HIS A 80 8.74 9.18 -15.89
N LYS A 81 7.63 9.31 -16.61
CA LYS A 81 6.33 9.64 -15.98
C LYS A 81 5.79 8.45 -15.20
N ILE A 82 5.27 8.74 -14.02
CA ILE A 82 4.45 7.83 -13.23
C ILE A 82 3.01 7.90 -13.76
N ASN A 83 2.52 6.77 -14.26
CA ASN A 83 1.13 6.54 -14.59
C ASN A 83 0.49 5.59 -13.57
N VAL A 84 -0.28 6.16 -12.65
CA VAL A 84 -0.97 5.42 -11.58
C VAL A 84 -2.03 4.42 -12.07
N PHE A 85 -2.44 4.50 -13.34
CA PHE A 85 -3.41 3.58 -13.96
C PHE A 85 -2.75 2.53 -14.88
N SER A 86 -1.42 2.47 -14.90
CA SER A 86 -0.70 1.45 -15.67
C SER A 86 -0.74 0.10 -14.96
N TRP A 87 -0.86 -0.98 -15.73
CA TRP A 87 -0.70 -2.35 -15.24
C TRP A 87 0.74 -2.68 -14.84
N LYS A 88 1.72 -1.96 -15.41
CA LYS A 88 3.13 -2.10 -15.02
C LYS A 88 3.33 -1.38 -13.68
N PRO A 89 3.91 -2.05 -12.67
CA PRO A 89 4.29 -1.41 -11.41
C PRO A 89 5.20 -0.21 -11.66
N GLN A 90 4.90 0.90 -11.01
CA GLN A 90 5.59 2.18 -11.24
C GLN A 90 6.98 2.20 -10.58
N GLU A 91 7.24 1.24 -9.70
CA GLU A 91 8.52 1.02 -9.06
C GLU A 91 9.58 0.39 -9.98
N TYR A 92 9.17 -0.14 -11.15
CA TYR A 92 10.08 -0.79 -12.08
C TYR A 92 10.96 0.24 -12.78
N MET A 93 12.22 0.26 -12.38
CA MET A 93 13.25 1.13 -12.95
C MET A 93 14.08 0.31 -13.93
N GLU A 94 13.67 0.35 -15.20
CA GLU A 94 14.32 -0.40 -16.30
C GLU A 94 15.17 0.53 -17.19
N ASP A 95 15.50 1.72 -16.68
CA ASP A 95 16.20 2.77 -17.44
C ASP A 95 17.71 2.48 -17.55
N ASP A 96 18.24 1.60 -16.69
CA ASP A 96 19.64 1.19 -16.62
C ASP A 96 19.68 -0.34 -16.38
N GLU A 97 20.68 -1.01 -16.94
CA GLU A 97 20.94 -2.45 -16.73
C GLU A 97 21.08 -2.77 -15.24
N LEU A 98 21.75 -1.90 -14.48
CA LEU A 98 21.92 -2.08 -13.04
C LEU A 98 20.57 -2.06 -12.31
N PHE A 99 19.72 -1.07 -12.59
CA PHE A 99 18.41 -0.94 -11.96
C PHE A 99 17.44 -2.04 -12.40
N GLN A 100 17.58 -2.54 -13.64
CA GLN A 100 16.84 -3.69 -14.11
C GLN A 100 17.21 -4.96 -13.32
N GLU A 101 18.51 -5.19 -13.05
CA GLU A 101 18.93 -6.33 -12.24
C GLU A 101 18.44 -6.22 -10.78
N VAL A 102 18.51 -5.01 -10.21
CA VAL A 102 17.99 -4.74 -8.85
C VAL A 102 16.49 -4.99 -8.78
N THR A 103 15.72 -4.45 -9.72
CA THR A 103 14.26 -4.66 -9.82
C THR A 103 13.93 -6.15 -9.95
N LYS A 104 14.68 -6.88 -10.79
CA LYS A 104 14.53 -8.34 -10.95
C LYS A 104 14.82 -9.09 -9.65
N ARG A 105 15.87 -8.71 -8.92
CA ARG A 105 16.23 -9.31 -7.64
C ARG A 105 15.17 -9.04 -6.57
N ALA A 106 14.69 -7.80 -6.46
CA ALA A 106 13.63 -7.40 -5.54
C ALA A 106 12.32 -8.15 -5.84
N THR A 107 11.92 -8.21 -7.12
CA THR A 107 10.71 -8.91 -7.55
C THR A 107 10.77 -10.41 -7.28
N LYS A 108 11.93 -11.05 -7.49
CA LYS A 108 12.14 -12.47 -7.11
C LYS A 108 11.92 -12.70 -5.61
N LYS A 109 12.41 -11.80 -4.75
CA LYS A 109 12.21 -11.90 -3.29
C LYS A 109 10.74 -11.75 -2.91
N VAL A 110 10.04 -10.78 -3.49
CA VAL A 110 8.60 -10.58 -3.30
C VAL A 110 7.79 -11.79 -3.77
N TYR A 111 8.15 -12.37 -4.93
CA TYR A 111 7.53 -13.59 -5.42
C TYR A 111 7.71 -14.75 -4.43
N THR A 112 8.95 -15.02 -4.00
CA THR A 112 9.24 -16.06 -2.99
C THR A 112 8.48 -15.82 -1.69
N TYR A 113 8.32 -14.57 -1.27
CA TYR A 113 7.51 -14.21 -0.11
C TYR A 113 6.05 -14.65 -0.27
N PHE A 114 5.40 -14.34 -1.40
CA PHE A 114 4.00 -14.72 -1.63
C PHE A 114 3.76 -16.21 -1.83
N VAL A 115 4.73 -16.93 -2.40
CA VAL A 115 4.67 -18.39 -2.55
C VAL A 115 4.46 -19.06 -1.18
N TRP A 116 5.05 -18.54 -0.11
CA TRP A 116 4.89 -19.08 1.23
C TRP A 116 3.79 -18.40 2.03
N SER A 117 3.69 -17.07 1.94
CA SER A 117 2.80 -16.31 2.83
C SER A 117 1.32 -16.52 2.52
N ILE A 118 0.92 -16.65 1.24
CA ILE A 118 -0.48 -16.87 0.87
C ILE A 118 -0.98 -18.25 1.31
N PRO A 119 -0.30 -19.38 0.99
CA PRO A 119 -0.76 -20.69 1.44
C PRO A 119 -0.77 -20.84 2.97
N LEU A 120 0.25 -20.30 3.64
CA LEU A 120 0.31 -20.30 5.10
C LEU A 120 -0.85 -19.53 5.70
N PHE A 121 -1.13 -18.33 5.17
CA PHE A 121 -2.28 -17.55 5.61
C PHE A 121 -3.61 -18.26 5.34
N ALA A 122 -3.78 -18.86 4.16
CA ALA A 122 -4.98 -19.62 3.83
C ALA A 122 -5.19 -20.77 4.82
N GLY A 123 -4.16 -21.56 5.11
CA GLY A 123 -4.22 -22.65 6.09
C GLY A 123 -4.56 -22.17 7.51
N LEU A 124 -3.92 -21.08 7.96
CA LEU A 124 -4.22 -20.48 9.26
C LEU A 124 -5.64 -19.91 9.34
N SER A 125 -6.13 -19.29 8.27
CA SER A 125 -7.48 -18.70 8.23
C SER A 125 -8.57 -19.76 8.38
N LEU A 126 -8.38 -20.93 7.76
CA LEU A 126 -9.28 -22.08 7.88
C LEU A 126 -9.24 -22.69 9.29
N GLY A 127 -8.05 -22.83 9.88
CA GLY A 127 -7.88 -23.43 11.21
C GLY A 127 -8.36 -22.53 12.36
N LEU A 128 -8.17 -21.22 12.24
CA LEU A 128 -8.47 -20.25 13.30
C LEU A 128 -9.85 -19.58 13.15
N GLN A 129 -10.61 -19.90 12.08
CA GLN A 129 -11.90 -19.28 11.77
C GLN A 129 -11.86 -17.74 11.85
N VAL A 130 -10.84 -17.16 11.22
CA VAL A 130 -10.60 -15.71 11.27
C VAL A 130 -11.77 -14.97 10.60
N GLY A 131 -12.39 -14.04 11.32
CA GLY A 131 -13.46 -13.21 10.78
C GLY A 131 -12.98 -12.31 9.63
N THR A 132 -13.92 -11.81 8.81
CA THR A 132 -13.62 -11.05 7.59
C THR A 132 -12.67 -9.86 7.82
N ILE A 133 -12.84 -9.11 8.91
CA ILE A 133 -11.95 -7.98 9.25
C ILE A 133 -10.52 -8.48 9.51
N GLY A 134 -10.36 -9.58 10.24
CA GLY A 134 -9.06 -10.20 10.49
C GLY A 134 -8.40 -10.68 9.20
N VAL A 135 -9.19 -11.23 8.27
CA VAL A 135 -8.69 -11.63 6.95
C VAL A 135 -8.17 -10.42 6.17
N VAL A 136 -8.93 -9.34 6.10
CA VAL A 136 -8.51 -8.10 5.42
C VAL A 136 -7.27 -7.50 6.07
N MET A 137 -7.19 -7.48 7.40
CA MET A 137 -6.03 -6.98 8.14
C MET A 137 -4.76 -7.76 7.81
N VAL A 138 -4.82 -9.09 7.74
CA VAL A 138 -3.66 -9.90 7.37
C VAL A 138 -3.30 -9.69 5.91
N LEU A 139 -4.26 -9.59 4.98
CA LEU A 139 -3.97 -9.28 3.57
C LEU A 139 -3.29 -7.93 3.40
N LEU A 140 -3.71 -6.91 4.15
CA LEU A 140 -3.04 -5.60 4.19
C LEU A 140 -1.62 -5.72 4.75
N LEU A 141 -1.42 -6.50 5.80
CA LEU A 141 -0.09 -6.74 6.38
C LEU A 141 0.83 -7.51 5.42
N LEU A 142 0.32 -8.50 4.70
CA LEU A 142 1.06 -9.18 3.63
C LEU A 142 1.42 -8.22 2.49
N SER A 143 0.46 -7.37 2.12
CA SER A 143 0.66 -6.32 1.13
C SER A 143 1.69 -5.28 1.60
N MET A 144 1.79 -5.00 2.90
CA MET A 144 2.85 -4.14 3.44
C MET A 144 4.21 -4.83 3.38
N GLY A 145 4.24 -6.13 3.68
CA GLY A 145 5.44 -6.98 3.62
C GLY A 145 6.10 -7.00 2.24
N GLN A 146 5.34 -7.11 1.15
CA GLN A 146 5.90 -7.03 -0.21
C GLN A 146 6.61 -5.69 -0.47
N TYR A 147 6.02 -4.56 -0.06
CA TYR A 147 6.59 -3.24 -0.30
C TYR A 147 7.82 -3.01 0.58
N LEU A 148 7.82 -3.54 1.81
CA LEU A 148 8.98 -3.52 2.69
C LEU A 148 10.15 -4.32 2.09
N ILE A 149 9.89 -5.54 1.62
CA ILE A 149 10.92 -6.39 0.97
C ILE A 149 11.46 -5.70 -0.28
N TYR A 150 10.59 -5.16 -1.13
CA TYR A 150 10.98 -4.44 -2.34
C TYR A 150 11.84 -3.21 -2.00
N TYR A 151 11.35 -2.36 -1.10
CA TYR A 151 12.02 -1.12 -0.69
C TYR A 151 13.40 -1.39 -0.07
N THR A 152 13.47 -2.34 0.86
CA THR A 152 14.74 -2.69 1.52
C THR A 152 15.75 -3.26 0.54
N GLU A 153 15.32 -3.96 -0.50
CA GLU A 153 16.22 -4.45 -1.53
C GLU A 153 16.70 -3.33 -2.45
N VAL A 154 15.79 -2.50 -2.97
CA VAL A 154 16.15 -1.37 -3.85
C VAL A 154 17.05 -0.36 -3.12
N ARG A 155 16.76 -0.06 -1.85
CA ARG A 155 17.51 0.93 -1.07
C ARG A 155 18.99 0.60 -0.91
N LYS A 156 19.36 -0.69 -0.89
CA LYS A 156 20.77 -1.13 -0.82
C LYS A 156 21.60 -0.65 -1.99
N TYR A 157 20.97 -0.42 -3.14
CA TYR A 157 21.64 -0.07 -4.39
C TYR A 157 21.45 1.40 -4.79
N THR A 158 20.48 2.10 -4.18
CA THR A 158 20.20 3.51 -4.50
C THR A 158 20.94 4.52 -3.61
N GLY A 159 21.72 4.08 -2.61
CA GLY A 159 22.72 4.89 -1.90
C GLY A 159 22.26 6.29 -1.46
N VAL A 160 21.07 6.43 -0.86
CA VAL A 160 20.56 7.75 -0.45
C VAL A 160 21.31 8.33 0.77
N ASP A 161 22.19 7.54 1.39
CA ASP A 161 22.97 7.91 2.57
C ASP A 161 24.45 8.28 2.26
N GLU A 162 24.82 8.51 0.99
CA GLU A 162 26.02 9.27 0.58
C GLU A 162 25.64 10.60 -0.12
#